data_AF-A0A6J4MAI2-F1
#
_entry.id   AF-A0A6J4MAI2-F1
#
_cell.length_a   1.000
_cell.length_b   1.000
_cell.length_c   1.000
_cell.angle_alpha   90.00
_cell.angle_beta   90.00
_cell.angle_gamma   90.00
#
_symmetry.space_group_name_H-M   'P 1'
#
loop_
_entity.id
_entity.type
_entity.pdbx_description
1 polymer ?
#
loop_
_entity_poly.entity_id
_entity_poly.type
_entity_poly.pdbx_seq_one_letter_code
_entity_poly.pdbx_strand_id
1 'polypeptide(L)'
;ARFVPLPYALAAAGVAGARAAARALGSSDLAGRLGAALDFIARDNPFSSDLARRELGWTPTVPHEQGVGEAFAWCAAATGR
;
A
#
# COMPACT_ATOMS: atom_id res chain seq x y z
N ALA A 1 14.48 10.12 3.52
CA ALA A 1 13.57 9.66 4.58
C ALA A 1 14.23 8.50 5.32
N ARG A 2 14.13 8.44 6.66
CA ARG A 2 14.64 7.30 7.44
C ARG A 2 13.50 6.32 7.67
N PHE A 3 13.63 5.10 7.14
CA PHE A 3 12.69 4.02 7.45
C PHE A 3 12.95 3.51 8.86
N VAL A 4 11.91 3.50 9.69
CA VAL A 4 11.96 2.95 11.05
C VAL A 4 11.09 1.69 11.04
N PRO A 5 11.65 0.50 11.30
CA PRO A 5 10.85 -0.72 11.37
C PRO A 5 9.88 -0.62 12.54
N LEU A 6 8.60 -0.84 12.26
CA LEU A 6 7.53 -0.76 13.25
C LEU A 6 6.90 -2.14 13.43
N PRO A 7 6.84 -2.68 14.66
CA PRO A 7 6.10 -3.92 14.93
C PRO A 7 4.64 -3.83 14.46
N TYR A 8 4.15 -4.90 13.83
CA TYR A 8 2.79 -4.94 13.26
C TYR A 8 1.71 -4.58 14.28
N ALA A 9 1.82 -5.06 15.52
CA ALA A 9 0.86 -4.75 16.58
C ALA A 9 0.76 -3.24 16.88
N LEU A 10 1.88 -2.50 16.82
CA LEU A 10 1.88 -1.05 16.99
C LEU A 10 1.24 -0.34 15.80
N ALA A 11 1.50 -0.80 14.58
CA ALA A 11 0.84 -0.27 13.38
C ALA A 11 -0.68 -0.50 13.45
N ALA A 12 -1.08 -1.72 13.82
CA ALA A 12 -2.49 -2.09 13.95
C ALA A 12 -3.22 -1.24 14.99
N ALA A 13 -2.60 -1.02 16.16
CA ALA A 13 -3.16 -0.16 17.20
C ALA A 13 -3.32 1.30 16.71
N GLY A 14 -2.30 1.83 16.04
CA GLY A 14 -2.34 3.19 15.47
C GLY A 14 -3.45 3.35 14.44
N VAL A 15 -3.57 2.40 13.51
CA VAL A 15 -4.62 2.39 12.47
C VAL A 15 -6.00 2.25 13.09
N ALA A 16 -6.17 1.42 14.13
CA ALA A 16 -7.43 1.29 14.84
C ALA A 16 -7.86 2.61 15.49
N GLY A 17 -6.92 3.33 16.13
CA GLY A 17 -7.16 4.67 16.68
C GLY A 17 -7.55 5.69 15.61
N ALA A 18 -6.79 5.75 14.51
CA ALA A 18 -7.09 6.64 13.39
C ALA A 18 -8.47 6.35 12.77
N ARG A 19 -8.83 5.07 12.66
CA ARG A 19 -10.14 4.63 12.17
C ARG A 19 -11.28 5.05 13.10
N ALA A 20 -11.08 4.94 14.41
CA ALA A 20 -12.05 5.41 15.40
C ALA A 20 -12.26 6.93 15.30
N ALA A 21 -11.18 7.71 15.20
CA ALA A 21 -11.24 9.14 15.01
C ALA A 21 -11.96 9.53 13.70
N ALA A 22 -11.63 8.87 12.58
CA ALA A 22 -12.29 9.12 11.29
C ALA A 22 -13.80 8.85 11.37
N ARG A 23 -14.24 7.79 12.06
CA ARG A 23 -15.67 7.53 12.30
C ARG A 23 -16.32 8.60 13.16
N ALA A 24 -15.66 9.04 14.23
CA ALA A 24 -16.17 10.09 15.11
C ALA A 24 -16.36 11.43 14.35
N LEU A 25 -15.52 11.68 13.34
CA LEU A 25 -15.61 12.84 12.44
C LEU A 25 -16.57 12.63 11.25
N GLY A 26 -17.35 11.55 11.23
CA GLY A 26 -18.30 11.24 10.15
C GLY A 26 -17.66 10.80 8.83
N SER A 27 -16.35 10.55 8.81
CA SER A 27 -15.59 10.18 7.61
C SER A 27 -15.53 8.65 7.42
N SER A 28 -16.65 8.04 7.07
CA SER A 28 -16.79 6.59 6.91
C SER A 28 -15.91 6.01 5.79
N ASP A 29 -15.73 6.74 4.68
CA ASP A 29 -14.83 6.36 3.57
C ASP A 29 -13.37 6.28 4.03
N LEU A 30 -12.87 7.32 4.71
CA LEU A 30 -11.53 7.33 5.27
C LEU A 30 -11.31 6.19 6.27
N ALA A 31 -12.30 5.92 7.13
CA ALA A 31 -12.25 4.79 8.05
C ALA A 31 -12.18 3.43 7.33
N GLY A 32 -12.81 3.29 6.17
CA GLY A 32 -12.69 2.12 5.31
C GLY A 32 -11.29 1.97 4.71
N ARG A 33 -10.78 3.05 4.12
CA ARG A 33 -9.44 3.09 3.50
C ARG A 33 -8.31 2.79 4.49
N LEU A 34 -8.38 3.32 5.71
CA LEU A 34 -7.40 3.05 6.77
C LEU A 34 -7.31 1.56 7.13
N GLY A 35 -8.46 0.87 7.19
CA GLY A 35 -8.48 -0.57 7.43
C GLY A 35 -7.82 -1.36 6.30
N ALA A 36 -8.15 -1.04 5.05
CA ALA A 36 -7.61 -1.73 3.88
C ALA A 36 -6.11 -1.45 3.65
N ALA A 37 -5.65 -0.24 3.98
CA ALA A 37 -4.25 0.16 3.78
C ALA A 37 -3.28 -0.68 4.62
N LEU A 38 -3.62 -0.98 5.87
CA LEU A 38 -2.76 -1.81 6.72
C LEU A 38 -2.65 -3.24 6.19
N ASP A 39 -3.77 -3.82 5.77
CA ASP A 39 -3.80 -5.14 5.15
C ASP A 39 -2.97 -5.18 3.86
N PHE A 40 -3.08 -4.15 3.03
CA PHE A 40 -2.31 -4.03 1.79
C PHE A 40 -0.80 -3.92 2.02
N ILE A 41 -0.37 -3.15 3.03
CA ILE A 41 1.05 -2.93 3.32
C ILE A 41 1.69 -4.11 4.05
N ALA A 42 0.95 -4.73 4.99
CA ALA A 42 1.50 -5.75 5.87
C ALA A 42 1.50 -7.15 5.28
N ARG A 43 0.70 -7.39 4.24
CA ARG A 43 0.61 -8.69 3.59
C ARG A 43 1.53 -8.69 2.38
N ASP A 44 2.51 -9.59 2.38
CA ASP A 44 3.31 -9.83 1.18
C ASP A 44 2.41 -10.18 0.01
N ASN A 45 2.73 -9.67 -1.18
CA ASN A 45 2.03 -10.05 -2.38
C ASN A 45 2.20 -11.57 -2.59
N PRO A 46 1.12 -12.37 -2.50
CA PRO A 46 1.22 -13.82 -2.58
C PRO A 46 1.49 -14.31 -4.01
N PHE A 47 1.41 -13.42 -5.00
CA PHE A 47 1.58 -13.75 -6.40
C PHE A 47 3.03 -13.49 -6.84
N SER A 48 3.75 -14.58 -7.13
CA SER A 48 5.03 -14.50 -7.82
C SER A 48 4.83 -14.37 -9.33
N SER A 49 5.62 -13.49 -9.94
CA SER A 49 5.73 -13.37 -11.40
C SER A 49 6.53 -14.51 -12.04
N ASP A 50 7.09 -15.44 -11.27
CA ASP A 50 7.92 -16.55 -11.79
C ASP A 50 7.14 -17.48 -12.73
N LEU A 51 5.90 -17.80 -12.36
CA LEU A 51 5.07 -18.70 -13.16
C LEU A 51 4.69 -18.04 -14.49
N ALA A 52 4.33 -16.75 -14.47
CA ALA A 52 4.02 -15.98 -15.67
C ALA A 52 5.25 -15.84 -16.59
N ARG A 53 6.44 -15.59 -16.02
CA ARG A 53 7.70 -15.54 -16.78
C ARG A 53 8.03 -16.88 -17.44
N ARG A 54 7.88 -17.98 -16.68
CA ARG A 54 8.21 -19.34 -17.15
C ARG A 54 7.24 -19.85 -18.20
N GLU A 55 5.94 -19.68 -17.99
CA GLU A 55 4.90 -20.33 -18.80
C GLU A 55 4.38 -19.47 -19.94
N LEU A 56 4.39 -18.15 -19.80
CA LEU A 56 3.88 -17.22 -20.81
C LEU A 56 4.99 -16.48 -21.56
N GLY A 57 6.26 -16.73 -21.21
CA GLY A 57 7.39 -15.92 -21.69
C GLY A 57 7.24 -14.44 -21.32
N TRP A 58 6.44 -14.15 -20.29
CA TRP A 58 6.06 -12.79 -19.97
C TRP A 58 7.29 -12.00 -19.53
N THR A 59 7.59 -10.93 -20.27
CA THR A 59 8.68 -10.01 -19.96
C THR A 59 8.08 -8.62 -19.85
N PRO A 60 7.94 -8.06 -18.64
CA PRO A 60 7.32 -6.74 -18.48
C PRO A 60 8.21 -5.66 -19.09
N THR A 61 7.59 -4.70 -19.78
CA THR A 61 8.30 -3.54 -20.37
C THR A 61 9.02 -2.70 -19.31
N VAL A 62 8.47 -2.65 -18.09
CA VAL A 62 9.02 -1.92 -16.95
C VAL A 62 9.10 -2.88 -15.75
N PRO A 63 10.26 -3.03 -15.10
CA PRO A 63 10.38 -3.81 -13.87
C PRO A 63 9.50 -3.23 -12.76
N HIS A 64 8.95 -4.09 -11.90
CA HIS A 64 8.06 -3.66 -10.83
C HIS A 64 8.71 -2.67 -9.85
N GLU A 65 10.01 -2.79 -9.60
CA GLU A 65 10.80 -1.89 -8.75
C GLU A 65 10.79 -0.46 -9.28
N GLN A 66 10.79 -0.30 -10.61
CA GLN A 66 10.71 0.99 -11.27
C GLN A 66 9.27 1.48 -11.37
N GLY A 67 8.35 0.63 -11.84
CA GLY A 67 6.95 1.00 -12.08
C GLY A 67 6.21 1.42 -10.81
N VAL A 68 6.48 0.77 -9.67
CA VAL A 68 5.88 1.16 -8.38
C VAL A 68 6.35 2.55 -7.96
N GLY A 69 7.65 2.84 -8.09
CA GLY A 69 8.21 4.15 -7.74
C GLY A 69 7.64 5.28 -8.59
N GLU A 70 7.57 5.07 -9.91
CA GLU A 70 7.00 6.04 -10.86
C GLU A 70 5.50 6.29 -10.62
N ALA A 71 4.73 5.24 -10.31
CA ALA A 71 3.32 5.38 -9.98
C ALA A 71 3.08 6.24 -8.73
N PHE A 72 3.87 6.03 -7.66
CA PHE A 72 3.78 6.88 -6.46
C PHE A 72 4.19 8.32 -6.75
N ALA A 73 5.25 8.54 -7.53
CA ALA A 73 5.68 9.88 -7.92
C ALA A 73 4.59 10.62 -8.71
N TRP A 74 3.93 9.94 -9.65
CA TRP A 74 2.78 10.48 -10.38
C TRP A 74 1.61 10.83 -9.47
N CYS A 75 1.25 9.92 -8.55
CA CYS A 75 0.15 10.14 -7.60
C CYS A 75 0.42 11.32 -6.66
N ALA A 76 1.66 11.45 -6.16
CA ALA A 76 2.09 12.58 -5.35
C ALA A 76 1.98 13.91 -6.13
N ALA A 77 2.43 13.93 -7.38
CA ALA A 77 2.31 15.10 -8.26
C ALA A 77 0.84 15.46 -8.58
N ALA A 78 -0.05 14.46 -8.66
CA ALA A 78 -1.47 14.66 -8.89
C ALA A 78 -2.21 15.21 -7.66
N THR A 79 -1.76 14.88 -6.44
CA THR A 79 -2.39 15.29 -5.17
C THR A 79 -1.90 16.65 -4.67
N GLY A 80 -0.80 17.18 -5.23
CA GLY A 80 -0.24 18.49 -4.91
C GLY A 80 -0.86 19.68 -5.66
N ARG A 81 -2.02 19.50 -6.31
CA ARG A 81 -2.78 20.56 -7.00
C ARG A 81 -4.09 20.85 -6.27
#